data_AF-A0A1Q7GAJ0-F1
#
_entry.id   AF-A0A1Q7GAJ0-F1
#
_cell.length_a   1.000
_cell.length_b   1.000
_cell.length_c   1.000
_cell.angle_alpha   90.00
_cell.angle_beta   90.00
_cell.angle_gamma   90.00
#
_symmetry.space_group_name_H-M   'P 1'
#
loop_
_entity.id
_entity.type
_entity.pdbx_description
1 polymer ?
#
loop_
_entity_poly.entity_id
_entity_poly.type
_entity_poly.pdbx_seq_one_letter_code
_entity_poly.pdbx_strand_id
1 'polypeptide(L)' 'MELVTAHVWVNDRLYEVDYCKAGGRNGWATFTKVYKSERQCRCPDAEALEHQRQEVRDVKSA' A
#
# COMPACT_ATOMS: atom_id res chain seq x y z
N MET A 1 10.43 1.82 -16.48
CA MET A 1 10.10 2.15 -15.07
C MET A 1 8.67 1.69 -14.86
N GLU A 2 8.41 0.84 -13.87
CA GLU A 2 7.09 0.23 -13.63
C GLU A 2 6.37 1.04 -12.55
N LEU A 3 5.13 1.44 -12.81
CA LEU A 3 4.27 2.14 -11.83
C LEU A 3 3.45 1.10 -11.08
N VAL A 4 3.49 1.15 -9.75
CA VAL A 4 2.73 0.27 -8.87
C VAL A 4 1.88 1.12 -7.93
N THR A 5 0.58 0.88 -7.92
CA THR A 5 -0.34 1.50 -6.96
C THR A 5 -0.44 0.60 -5.73
N ALA A 6 -0.13 1.17 -4.57
CA ALA A 6 -0.24 0.48 -3.28
C ALA A 6 -1.38 1.08 -2.45
N HIS A 7 -2.04 0.24 -1.66
CA HIS A 7 -3.07 0.63 -0.72
C HIS A 7 -2.45 0.76 0.68
N VAL A 8 -2.66 1.91 1.34
CA VAL A 8 -2.11 2.19 2.67
C VAL A 8 -3.19 2.76 3.59
N TRP A 9 -3.18 2.30 4.83
CA TRP A 9 -4.08 2.79 5.87
C TRP A 9 -3.43 3.92 6.66
N VAL A 10 -4.10 5.08 6.72
CA VAL A 10 -3.68 6.26 7.50
C VAL A 10 -4.88 6.74 8.31
N ASN A 11 -4.77 6.76 9.64
CA ASN A 11 -5.84 7.19 10.56
C ASN A 11 -7.22 6.60 10.21
N ASP A 12 -7.27 5.27 10.05
CA ASP A 12 -8.48 4.50 9.69
C ASP A 12 -9.10 4.82 8.33
N ARG A 13 -8.37 5.54 7.47
CA ARG A 13 -8.76 5.78 6.08
C ARG A 13 -7.80 5.08 5.13
N LEU A 14 -8.37 4.51 4.08
CA LEU A 14 -7.60 3.87 3.03
C LEU A 14 -7.21 4.88 1.95
N TYR A 15 -5.92 4.87 1.59
CA TYR A 15 -5.35 5.70 0.55
C TYR A 15 -4.69 4.84 -0.52
N GLU A 16 -4.74 5.30 -1.76
CA GLU A 16 -3.91 4.79 -2.84
C GLU A 16 -2.69 5.71 -2.99
N VAL A 17 -1.52 5.10 -3.18
CA VAL A 17 -0.26 5.79 -3.39
C VAL A 17 0.48 5.10 -4.52
N ASP A 18 0.94 5.88 -5.49
CA ASP A 18 1.71 5.34 -6.59
C ASP A 18 3.20 5.36 -6.28
N TYR A 19 3.88 4.28 -6.67
CA TYR A 19 5.31 4.11 -6.54
C TYR A 19 5.91 3.76 -7.89
N CYS A 20 7.05 4.36 -8.20
CA CYS A 20 7.89 3.92 -9.30
C CYS A 20 8.87 2.86 -8.78
N LYS A 21 8.85 1.68 -9.38
CA LYS A 21 9.87 0.65 -9.16
C LYS A 21 11.16 1.09 -9.84
N ALA A 22 12.18 1.38 -9.03
CA ALA A 22 13.45 1.94 -9.48
C ALA A 22 14.50 0.85 -9.81
N GLY A 23 14.27 -0.39 -9.36
CA GLY A 23 15.17 -1.52 -9.58
C GLY A 23 15.10 -2.51 -8.42
N GLY A 24 15.93 -3.55 -8.46
CA GLY A 24 16.03 -4.52 -7.37
C GLY A 24 17.32 -5.33 -7.42
N ARG A 25 17.80 -5.78 -6.25
CA ARG A 25 19.00 -6.62 -6.11
C ARG A 25 18.83 -7.56 -4.91
N ASN A 26 19.35 -8.79 -5.03
CA ASN A 26 19.33 -9.81 -3.98
C ASN A 26 17.93 -10.12 -3.43
N GLY A 27 16.91 -10.18 -4.29
CA GLY A 27 15.52 -10.45 -3.88
C GLY A 27 14.77 -9.24 -3.33
N TRP A 28 15.42 -8.09 -3.19
CA TRP A 28 14.79 -6.84 -2.74
C TRP A 28 14.48 -5.94 -3.93
N ALA A 29 13.32 -5.29 -3.90
CA ALA A 29 12.94 -4.26 -4.86
C ALA A 29 12.88 -2.89 -4.18
N THR A 30 13.35 -1.85 -4.87
CA THR A 30 13.28 -0.47 -4.40
C THR A 30 12.12 0.24 -5.09
N PHE A 31 11.28 0.87 -4.28
CA PHE A 31 10.12 1.63 -4.72
C PHE A 31 10.27 3.08 -4.27
N THR A 32 10.09 4.01 -5.20
CA THR A 32 10.11 5.45 -4.92
C THR A 32 8.70 5.99 -5.02
N LYS A 33 8.19 6.57 -3.92
CA LYS A 33 6.86 7.19 -3.90
C LYS A 33 6.79 8.32 -4.91
N VAL A 34 5.73 8.34 -5.71
CA VAL A 34 5.46 9.45 -6.63
C VAL A 34 4.99 10.66 -5.83
N TYR A 35 5.57 11.82 -6.10
CA TYR A 35 5.24 13.04 -5.36
C TYR A 35 3.76 13.40 -5.55
N LYS A 36 3.06 13.63 -4.42
CA LYS A 36 1.63 14.01 -4.38
C LYS A 36 0.66 13.02 -5.07
N SER A 37 1.03 11.76 -5.24
CA SER A 37 0.11 10.75 -5.80
C SER A 37 -0.94 10.25 -4.80
N GLU A 38 -0.80 10.60 -3.52
CA GLU A 38 -1.70 10.17 -2.46
C GLU A 38 -3.12 10.66 -2.69
N ARG A 39 -4.05 9.72 -2.76
CA ARG A 39 -5.48 10.00 -2.91
C ARG A 39 -6.29 9.04 -2.05
N GLN A 40 -7.40 9.54 -1.51
CA GLN A 40 -8.30 8.68 -0.76
C GLN A 40 -8.88 7.61 -1.68
N CYS A 41 -8.70 6.35 -1.33
CA CYS A 41 -9.22 5.20 -2.06
C CYS A 41 -10.74 5.26 -2.07
N ARG A 42 -11.35 5.07 -3.24
CA ARG A 42 -12.80 4.86 -3.41
C ARG A 42 -13.09 3.41 -3.85
N CYS A 43 -12.22 2.50 -3.45
CA CYS A 43 -12.18 1.16 -3.97
C CYS A 43 -13.43 0.38 -3.51
N PRO A 44 -14.10 -0.38 -4.40
CA PRO A 44 -15.31 -1.14 -4.06
C PRO A 44 -15.03 -2.24 -3.02
N ASP A 45 -13.77 -2.71 -2.92
CA ASP A 45 -13.35 -3.81 -2.05
C ASP A 45 -12.74 -3.33 -0.72
N ALA A 46 -13.15 -2.17 -0.20
CA ALA A 46 -12.62 -1.61 1.04
C ALA A 46 -12.75 -2.57 2.23
N GLU A 47 -13.84 -3.36 2.28
CA GLU A 47 -14.10 -4.35 3.34
C GLU A 47 -13.07 -5.50 3.33
N ALA A 48 -12.71 -6.00 2.15
CA ALA A 48 -11.68 -7.05 2.02
C ALA A 48 -10.30 -6.54 2.46
N LEU A 49 -9.98 -5.28 2.16
CA LEU A 49 -8.73 -4.63 2.57
C LEU A 49 -8.71 -4.29 4.07
N GLU A 50 -9.87 -4.05 4.67
CA GLU A 50 -10.01 -3.87 6.12
C GLU A 50 -9.83 -5.21 6.86
N HIS A 51 -10.36 -6.30 6.30
CA HIS A 51 -10.14 -7.65 6.82
C HIS A 51 -8.65 -8.01 6.83
N GLN A 52 -7.93 -7.76 5.73
CA GLN A 52 -6.47 -7.95 5.68
C GLN A 52 -5.71 -7.10 6.71
N ARG A 53 -6.15 -5.85 6.93
CA ARG A 53 -5.55 -4.96 7.94
C ARG A 53 -5.69 -5.56 9.35
N GLN A 54 -6.83 -6.17 9.64
CA GLN A 54 -7.10 -6.81 10.92
C GLN A 54 -6.19 -8.01 11.13
N GLU A 55 -6.05 -8.89 10.12
CA GLU A 55 -5.17 -10.06 10.18
C GLU A 55 -3.69 -9.67 10.43
N VAL A 56 -3.20 -8.60 9.79
CA VAL A 56 -1.83 -8.10 10.04
C VAL A 56 -1.65 -7.54 11.45
N ARG A 57 -2.69 -6.95 12.04
CA ARG A 57 -2.65 -6.48 13.44
C ARG A 57 -2.60 -7.63 14.43
N ASP A 58 -3.34 -8.71 14.17
CA ASP A 58 -3.31 -9.91 15.01
C ASP A 58 -1.93 -10.59 14.99
N VAL A 59 -1.27 -10.67 13.83
CA VAL A 59 0.10 -11.22 13.72
C VAL A 59 1.14 -10.40 14.49
N LYS A 60 0.95 -9.09 14.63
CA LYS A 60 1.88 -8.24 15.41
C LYS A 60 1.63 -8.28 16.92
N SER A 61 0.51 -8.84 17.36
CA SER A 61 0.12 -8.91 18.78
C SER A 61 0.38 -10.28 19.41
N ALA A 62 0.88 -11.24 18.62
CA ALA A 62 1.32 -12.58 19.03
C ALA A 62 2.85 -12.64 19.17
#